data_AF-A0A6P6M2W6-F1
#
_entry.id   AF-A0A6P6M2W6-F1
#
_cell.length_a   1.000
_cell.length_b   1.000
_cell.length_c   1.000
_cell.angle_alpha   90.00
_cell.angle_beta   90.00
_cell.angle_gamma   90.00
#
_symmetry.space_group_name_H-M   'P 1'
#
loop_
_entity.id
_entity.type
_entity.pdbx_description
1 polymer ?
#
loop_
_entity_poly.entity_id
_entity_poly.type
_entity_poly.pdbx_seq_one_letter_code
_entity_poly.pdbx_strand_id
1 'polypeptide(L)'
;MMSSPPPCHSWEIPSSHIIIKCLVLSNAFCQLTFLSFSVILHPFGPEFDLQYDVKDRDLILNLLLSLHEHLSNVAGEHDCGDFKNPLNRSVSFSDASTYLKLQNEAYENLIETSLEWVMKTKDVVGIRLIGADPSQPIEEVSEISRLESIHPRMSFFCRLRRAFFTVIHRVLFVLAGIGVVLGLVYYMKYRWRKEEEETRQMYDMVERIIDVMRSHNEAFQENKGLQQYLPIPHVRDSLVQPQDRKKMKKVWDRAVAFLSANESRIRTETQRIGGADFMVWRWLQPSVSPDKMSSMPSKVWQGQAFPLDRRNSPPNSLTPCLKIRNMFDPVMEVGENWHLAIQEAILEKCSDNDGIVHIAVDKNSREGCVYVKCLSAEHSGKAFKALHGSWFDGKLVTVKYLRLDRYHQRFPQALGCNSPLKPSSSSMNSMSRLNQRSSTSSSLGFS
;
A
#
# COMPACT_ATOMS: atom_id res chain seq x y z
N MET A 1 23.66 -38.67 -21.39
CA MET A 1 24.42 -37.41 -21.18
C MET A 1 23.90 -36.75 -19.92
N MET A 2 24.46 -37.15 -18.78
CA MET A 2 24.24 -36.53 -17.48
C MET A 2 25.61 -36.04 -17.03
N SER A 3 25.79 -34.73 -16.94
CA SER A 3 27.05 -34.10 -16.55
C SER A 3 26.93 -33.61 -15.11
N SER A 4 27.58 -34.33 -14.21
CA SER A 4 27.96 -33.91 -12.87
C SER A 4 29.00 -32.77 -12.92
N PRO A 5 29.02 -31.84 -11.96
CA PRO A 5 30.09 -30.84 -11.86
C PRO A 5 31.30 -31.34 -11.04
N PRO A 6 32.52 -30.78 -11.25
CA PRO A 6 33.75 -31.11 -10.52
C PRO A 6 33.94 -30.26 -9.23
N PRO A 7 34.89 -30.62 -8.35
CA PRO A 7 35.01 -30.06 -7.00
C PRO A 7 35.93 -28.82 -6.94
N CYS A 8 35.66 -27.91 -6.00
CA CYS A 8 36.54 -26.79 -5.70
C CYS A 8 36.94 -26.74 -4.22
N HIS A 9 38.21 -26.39 -4.04
CA HIS A 9 39.00 -26.37 -2.81
C HIS A 9 38.53 -25.35 -1.76
N SER A 10 38.74 -25.75 -0.51
CA SER A 10 38.61 -24.98 0.74
C SER A 10 39.67 -23.88 0.86
N TRP A 11 39.23 -22.65 1.15
CA TRP A 11 40.04 -21.59 1.77
C TRP A 11 39.18 -20.85 2.81
N GLU A 12 39.63 -20.90 4.06
CA GLU A 12 39.09 -20.18 5.23
C GLU A 12 39.62 -18.74 5.27
N ILE A 13 38.78 -17.73 5.50
CA ILE A 13 39.13 -16.38 6.02
C ILE A 13 37.93 -15.83 6.83
N PRO A 14 38.16 -15.09 7.95
CA PRO A 14 37.23 -15.01 9.08
C PRO A 14 36.29 -13.80 9.07
N SER A 15 35.17 -13.97 9.77
CA SER A 15 34.08 -13.03 9.96
C SER A 15 34.40 -11.94 10.99
N SER A 16 34.32 -10.67 10.59
CA SER A 16 34.07 -9.55 11.50
C SER A 16 33.35 -8.43 10.77
N HIS A 17 32.43 -7.78 11.50
CA HIS A 17 31.50 -6.71 11.11
C HIS A 17 30.12 -7.18 10.64
N ILE A 18 29.17 -7.20 11.57
CA ILE A 18 27.85 -6.52 11.51
C ILE A 18 27.13 -6.86 12.83
N ILE A 19 27.16 -5.96 13.82
CA ILE A 19 26.11 -5.88 14.85
C ILE A 19 25.89 -4.40 15.20
N ILE A 20 24.81 -3.82 14.65
CA ILE A 20 24.11 -2.69 15.23
C ILE A 20 22.74 -3.21 15.69
N LYS A 21 22.55 -3.19 17.01
CA LYS A 21 21.33 -2.89 17.80
C LYS A 21 19.95 -3.36 17.27
N CYS A 22 19.26 -4.22 18.01
CA CYS A 22 18.11 -3.87 18.89
C CYS A 22 17.35 -5.11 19.41
N LEU A 23 16.55 -4.89 20.48
CA LEU A 23 15.73 -5.81 21.33
C LEU A 23 16.50 -6.31 22.57
N VAL A 24 16.33 -5.78 23.79
CA VAL A 24 15.11 -5.42 24.56
C VAL A 24 14.10 -6.57 24.59
N LEU A 25 14.34 -7.53 25.47
CA LEU A 25 13.42 -8.13 26.44
C LEU A 25 13.93 -9.52 26.85
N SER A 26 13.83 -9.81 28.14
CA SER A 26 13.98 -11.14 28.76
C SER A 26 15.42 -11.60 29.05
N ASN A 27 15.81 -11.47 30.33
CA ASN A 27 16.29 -12.57 31.18
C ASN A 27 17.20 -12.04 32.29
N ALA A 28 16.56 -11.40 33.27
CA ALA A 28 17.02 -11.44 34.64
C ALA A 28 16.86 -12.87 35.18
N PHE A 29 17.60 -13.85 34.67
CA PHE A 29 17.63 -15.23 35.21
C PHE A 29 18.74 -16.05 34.52
N CYS A 30 20.02 -15.66 34.61
CA CYS A 30 21.15 -16.59 34.46
C CYS A 30 22.49 -15.89 34.71
N GLN A 31 22.96 -15.89 35.96
CA GLN A 31 24.39 -15.98 36.33
C GLN A 31 24.51 -15.97 37.86
N LEU A 32 24.11 -17.09 38.46
CA LEU A 32 24.49 -17.47 39.82
C LEU A 32 25.20 -18.82 39.71
N THR A 33 26.36 -18.82 39.06
CA THR A 33 27.26 -19.97 39.03
C THR A 33 28.71 -19.50 38.97
N PHE A 34 29.48 -19.97 39.94
CA PHE A 34 30.94 -19.85 40.11
C PHE A 34 31.47 -18.50 40.62
N LEU A 35 31.35 -18.33 41.95
CA LEU A 35 32.40 -17.70 42.76
C LEU A 35 33.69 -18.53 42.62
N SER A 36 34.47 -18.29 41.58
CA SER A 36 35.91 -18.45 41.69
C SER A 36 36.41 -17.24 42.47
N PHE A 37 36.74 -17.44 43.74
CA PHE A 37 37.60 -16.51 44.48
C PHE A 37 38.95 -16.50 43.77
N SER A 38 39.06 -15.71 42.70
CA SER A 38 40.36 -15.22 42.26
C SER A 38 40.77 -14.25 43.36
N VAL A 39 41.75 -14.63 44.18
CA VAL A 39 42.50 -13.67 44.97
C VAL A 39 42.88 -12.56 43.99
N ILE A 40 42.40 -11.34 44.24
CA ILE A 40 42.74 -10.19 43.41
C ILE A 40 44.24 -9.97 43.64
N LEU A 41 45.08 -10.61 42.83
CA LEU A 41 46.45 -10.16 42.64
C LEU A 41 46.35 -8.72 42.15
N HIS A 42 47.12 -7.82 42.73
CA HIS A 42 47.23 -6.45 42.26
C HIS A 42 47.59 -6.46 40.76
N PRO A 43 47.24 -5.41 39.99
CA PRO A 43 47.26 -5.44 38.51
C PRO A 43 48.63 -5.73 37.87
N PHE A 44 49.71 -5.70 38.65
CA PHE A 44 51.09 -5.97 38.23
C PHE A 44 51.50 -7.46 38.27
N GLY A 45 50.66 -8.33 38.86
CA GLY A 45 50.89 -9.79 38.87
C GLY A 45 52.08 -10.25 39.74
N PRO A 46 52.36 -11.57 39.76
CA PRO A 46 53.34 -12.16 40.68
C PRO A 46 54.79 -11.84 40.33
N GLU A 47 55.08 -11.38 39.10
CA GLU A 47 56.42 -10.92 38.70
C GLU A 47 56.85 -9.69 39.50
N PHE A 48 55.92 -8.78 39.79
CA PHE A 48 56.17 -7.59 40.60
C PHE A 48 56.47 -7.95 42.05
N ASP A 49 55.73 -8.91 42.61
CA ASP A 49 55.95 -9.40 43.98
C ASP A 49 57.32 -10.06 44.19
N LEU A 50 57.90 -10.66 43.13
CA LEU A 50 59.21 -11.31 43.19
C LEU A 50 60.38 -10.33 43.00
N GLN A 51 60.13 -9.16 42.42
CA GLN A 51 61.16 -8.21 42.02
C GLN A 51 61.50 -7.18 43.12
N TYR A 52 60.59 -6.94 44.07
CA TYR A 52 60.74 -5.91 45.11
C TYR A 52 60.51 -6.49 46.51
N ASP A 53 61.22 -5.94 47.51
CA ASP A 53 60.92 -6.23 48.92
C ASP A 53 59.54 -5.67 49.30
N VAL A 54 58.94 -6.22 50.36
CA VAL A 54 57.61 -5.86 50.85
C VAL A 54 57.47 -4.35 51.06
N LYS A 55 58.52 -3.68 51.56
CA LYS A 55 58.53 -2.23 51.79
C LYS A 55 58.48 -1.42 50.50
N ASP A 56 59.31 -1.77 49.52
CA ASP A 56 59.38 -1.07 48.23
C ASP A 56 58.10 -1.30 47.42
N ARG A 57 57.54 -2.51 47.50
CA ARG A 57 56.25 -2.85 46.92
C ARG A 57 55.13 -1.95 47.45
N ASP A 58 55.04 -1.83 48.78
CA ASP A 58 54.02 -1.00 49.42
C ASP A 58 54.23 0.49 49.09
N LEU A 59 55.48 0.96 48.98
CA LEU A 59 55.80 2.32 48.52
C LEU A 59 55.34 2.57 47.08
N ILE A 60 55.64 1.67 46.14
CA ILE A 60 55.22 1.78 44.73
C ILE A 60 53.69 1.78 44.60
N LEU A 61 53.00 0.87 45.30
CA LEU A 61 51.54 0.81 45.26
C LEU A 61 50.89 2.06 45.85
N ASN A 62 51.42 2.59 46.96
CA ASN A 62 50.92 3.83 47.56
C ASN A 62 51.22 5.06 46.68
N LEU A 63 52.38 5.10 46.02
CA LEU A 63 52.74 6.14 45.03
C LEU A 63 51.73 6.14 43.88
N LEU A 64 51.48 4.98 43.26
CA LEU A 64 50.54 4.84 42.15
C LEU A 64 49.10 5.16 42.55
N LEU A 65 48.70 4.78 43.79
CA LEU A 65 47.39 5.14 44.32
C LEU A 65 47.25 6.66 44.49
N SER A 66 48.27 7.32 45.06
CA SER A 66 48.30 8.78 45.24
C SER A 66 48.27 9.51 43.89
N LEU A 67 49.05 9.02 42.91
CA LEU A 67 49.04 9.54 41.55
C LEU A 67 47.66 9.38 40.90
N HIS A 68 47.07 8.20 40.98
CA HIS A 68 45.74 7.93 40.43
C HIS A 68 44.68 8.83 41.08
N GLU A 69 44.70 9.00 42.40
CA GLU A 69 43.76 9.86 43.11
C GLU A 69 43.88 11.32 42.65
N HIS A 70 45.11 11.84 42.55
CA HIS A 70 45.36 13.20 42.05
C HIS A 70 44.83 13.39 40.62
N LEU A 71 45.20 12.49 39.70
CA LEU A 71 44.74 12.54 38.31
C LEU A 71 43.22 12.38 38.19
N SER A 72 42.61 11.54 39.02
CA SER A 72 41.16 11.34 39.05
C SER A 72 40.41 12.59 39.50
N ASN A 73 40.96 13.34 40.46
CA ASN A 73 40.39 14.59 40.94
C ASN A 73 40.50 15.68 39.88
N VAL A 74 41.67 15.84 39.25
CA VAL A 74 41.87 16.81 38.16
C VAL A 74 40.93 16.53 36.98
N ALA A 75 40.83 15.26 36.55
CA ALA A 75 39.91 14.87 35.49
C ALA A 75 38.43 15.07 35.89
N GLY A 76 38.10 14.86 37.17
CA GLY A 76 36.78 15.13 37.74
C GLY A 76 36.42 16.61 37.73
N GLU A 77 37.34 17.48 38.15
CA GLU A 77 37.17 18.94 38.12
C GLU A 77 37.09 19.48 36.69
N HIS A 78 37.84 18.94 35.75
CA HIS A 78 37.67 19.31 34.33
C HIS A 78 36.27 18.98 33.82
N ASP A 79 35.76 17.78 34.10
CA ASP A 79 34.47 17.33 33.58
C ASP A 79 33.26 17.93 34.32
N CYS A 80 33.44 18.41 35.55
CA CYS A 80 32.36 18.87 36.44
C CYS A 80 32.50 20.32 36.93
N GLY A 81 33.64 20.94 36.70
CA GLY A 81 34.00 22.26 37.21
C GLY A 81 33.31 23.40 36.48
N ASP A 82 33.68 24.62 36.84
CA ASP A 82 33.06 25.81 36.29
C ASP A 82 33.56 26.09 34.87
N PHE A 83 32.64 26.33 33.93
CA PHE A 83 32.97 26.61 32.52
C PHE A 83 33.80 27.89 32.33
N LYS A 84 33.91 28.71 33.37
CA LYS A 84 34.63 29.99 33.36
C LYS A 84 36.15 29.84 33.42
N ASN A 85 36.66 28.72 33.94
CA ASN A 85 38.11 28.49 34.00
C ASN A 85 38.41 27.02 33.69
N PRO A 86 38.39 26.62 32.41
CA PRO A 86 38.61 25.24 32.02
C PRO A 86 40.05 24.84 32.33
N LEU A 87 40.22 23.95 33.31
CA LEU A 87 41.49 23.29 33.59
C LEU A 87 41.83 22.29 32.48
N ASN A 88 43.09 21.90 32.35
CA ASN A 88 43.42 20.79 31.47
C ASN A 88 43.03 19.47 32.13
N ARG A 89 42.39 18.57 31.38
CA ARG A 89 42.02 17.23 31.87
C ARG A 89 43.23 16.37 32.25
N SER A 90 44.38 16.61 31.62
CA SER A 90 45.65 15.92 31.89
C SER A 90 46.67 16.84 32.58
N VAL A 91 47.56 16.23 33.36
CA VAL A 91 48.61 16.88 34.16
C VAL A 91 49.97 16.64 33.48
N SER A 92 50.88 17.61 33.52
CA SER A 92 52.24 17.41 32.98
C SER A 92 53.05 16.44 33.84
N PHE A 93 54.01 15.74 33.26
CA PHE A 93 54.87 14.83 34.01
C PHE A 93 55.65 15.55 35.14
N SER A 94 56.08 16.81 34.90
CA SER A 94 56.77 17.63 35.90
C SER A 94 55.87 18.00 37.08
N ASP A 95 54.61 18.37 36.81
CA ASP A 95 53.66 18.75 37.87
C ASP A 95 53.26 17.53 38.70
N ALA A 96 53.03 16.39 38.05
CA ALA A 96 52.72 15.13 38.72
C ALA A 96 53.90 14.66 39.60
N SER A 97 55.13 14.76 39.10
CA SER A 97 56.33 14.42 39.86
C SER A 97 56.50 15.34 41.08
N THR A 98 56.27 16.63 40.90
CA THR A 98 56.31 17.62 41.99
C THR A 98 55.26 17.30 43.06
N TYR A 99 54.04 16.96 42.65
CA TYR A 99 52.98 16.55 43.56
C TYR A 99 53.36 15.30 44.38
N LEU A 100 53.92 14.27 43.74
CA LEU A 100 54.33 13.04 44.42
C LEU A 100 55.48 13.27 45.42
N LYS A 101 56.49 14.05 45.05
CA LYS A 101 57.61 14.42 45.95
C LYS A 101 57.12 15.16 47.20
N LEU A 102 56.10 16.01 47.06
CA LEU A 102 55.49 16.72 48.19
C LEU A 102 54.72 15.80 49.15
N GLN A 103 54.22 14.65 48.68
CA GLN A 103 53.51 13.69 49.52
C GLN A 103 54.46 12.82 50.33
N ASN A 104 55.54 12.33 49.73
CA ASN A 104 56.55 11.53 50.40
C ASN A 104 57.89 11.62 49.65
N GLU A 105 58.94 12.04 50.36
CA GLU A 105 60.30 12.15 49.80
C GLU A 105 60.82 10.80 49.27
N ALA A 106 60.40 9.69 49.88
CA ALA A 106 60.78 8.33 49.44
C ALA A 106 60.23 7.96 48.04
N TYR A 107 59.25 8.70 47.51
CA TYR A 107 58.71 8.43 46.19
C TYR A 107 59.64 8.85 45.06
N GLU A 108 60.53 9.84 45.27
CA GLU A 108 61.36 10.42 44.20
C GLU A 108 62.12 9.38 43.37
N ASN A 109 62.74 8.40 44.05
CA ASN A 109 63.54 7.36 43.39
C ASN A 109 62.70 6.24 42.75
N LEU A 110 61.37 6.24 42.95
CA LEU A 110 60.46 5.18 42.51
C LEU A 110 59.49 5.64 41.40
N ILE A 111 59.47 6.93 41.03
CA ILE A 111 58.51 7.48 40.05
C ILE A 111 58.68 6.82 38.67
N GLU A 112 59.90 6.79 38.14
CA GLU A 112 60.18 6.22 36.82
C GLU A 112 59.85 4.72 36.79
N THR A 113 60.35 3.97 37.77
CA THR A 113 60.06 2.54 37.95
C THR A 113 58.56 2.26 38.03
N SER A 114 57.81 3.09 38.76
CA SER A 114 56.35 2.93 38.89
C SER A 114 55.64 3.16 37.56
N LEU A 115 56.11 4.09 36.72
CA LEU A 115 55.54 4.36 35.41
C LEU A 115 55.91 3.30 34.37
N GLU A 116 57.09 2.67 34.45
CA GLU A 116 57.42 1.50 33.63
C GLU A 116 56.40 0.37 33.85
N TRP A 117 56.00 0.15 35.10
CA TRP A 117 54.96 -0.83 35.42
C TRP A 117 53.59 -0.44 34.87
N VAL A 118 53.24 0.85 34.87
CA VAL A 118 52.02 1.35 34.23
C VAL A 118 52.08 1.16 32.71
N MET A 119 53.23 1.40 32.07
CA MET A 119 53.44 1.13 30.64
C MET A 119 53.27 -0.36 30.33
N LYS A 120 53.88 -1.24 31.12
CA LYS A 120 53.82 -2.71 30.95
C LYS A 120 52.39 -3.24 31.11
N THR A 121 51.61 -2.67 32.03
CA THR A 121 50.22 -3.07 32.31
C THR A 121 49.16 -2.31 31.50
N LYS A 122 49.55 -1.27 30.75
CA LYS A 122 48.66 -0.41 29.95
C LYS A 122 47.51 0.18 30.79
N ASP A 123 46.30 0.22 30.22
CA ASP A 123 45.12 0.87 30.79
C ASP A 123 44.54 0.18 32.05
N VAL A 124 45.12 -0.95 32.50
CA VAL A 124 44.58 -1.73 33.62
C VAL A 124 44.60 -0.96 34.95
N VAL A 125 45.57 -0.06 35.13
CA VAL A 125 45.73 0.76 36.35
C VAL A 125 44.86 2.02 36.31
N GLY A 126 44.17 2.29 35.20
CA GLY A 126 43.32 3.49 35.05
C GLY A 126 44.10 4.80 34.86
N ILE A 127 45.41 4.73 34.59
CA ILE A 127 46.28 5.87 34.26
C ILE A 127 46.66 5.77 32.78
N ARG A 128 46.35 6.83 32.02
CA ARG A 128 46.71 6.99 30.61
C ARG A 128 47.96 7.85 30.49
N LEU A 129 48.96 7.32 29.82
CA LEU A 129 50.23 8.00 29.53
C LEU A 129 50.14 8.65 28.14
N ILE A 130 50.56 9.92 28.02
CA ILE A 130 50.46 10.71 26.79
C ILE A 130 51.85 11.25 26.43
N GLY A 131 52.37 10.81 25.27
CA GLY A 131 53.63 11.29 24.73
C GLY A 131 53.52 12.67 24.05
N ALA A 132 54.63 13.17 23.50
CA ALA A 132 54.63 14.42 22.74
C ALA A 132 53.78 14.34 21.46
N ASP A 133 53.74 13.17 20.82
CA ASP A 133 52.81 12.84 19.74
C ASP A 133 51.78 11.80 20.23
N PRO A 134 50.49 12.13 20.29
CA PRO A 134 49.45 11.21 20.76
C PRO A 134 49.16 10.04 19.80
N SER A 135 49.76 10.02 18.60
CA SER A 135 49.54 8.97 17.59
C SER A 135 50.60 7.87 17.59
N GLN A 136 51.69 8.01 18.35
CA GLN A 136 52.76 7.02 18.45
C GLN A 136 52.69 6.26 19.78
N PRO A 137 53.00 4.95 19.79
CA PRO A 137 53.14 4.19 21.03
C PRO A 137 54.39 4.65 21.79
N ILE A 138 54.26 4.80 23.10
CA ILE A 138 55.34 5.21 23.99
C ILE A 138 56.21 3.97 24.27
N GLU A 139 57.49 4.02 23.90
CA GLU A 139 58.44 2.90 24.09
C GLU A 139 59.32 3.12 25.34
N GLU A 140 59.55 4.38 25.74
CA GLU A 140 60.32 4.74 26.94
C GLU A 140 59.58 5.71 27.88
N VAL A 141 59.89 5.65 29.17
CA VAL A 141 59.34 6.57 30.20
C VAL A 141 59.73 8.04 29.92
N SER A 142 60.90 8.24 29.29
CA SER A 142 61.44 9.56 28.92
C SER A 142 60.53 10.32 27.93
N GLU A 143 59.69 9.61 27.18
CA GLU A 143 58.79 10.17 26.18
C GLU A 143 57.45 10.65 26.78
N ILE A 144 57.19 10.38 28.07
CA ILE A 144 55.94 10.73 28.74
C ILE A 144 55.89 12.26 28.98
N SER A 145 54.97 12.93 28.30
CA SER A 145 54.76 14.37 28.47
C SER A 145 53.66 14.69 29.49
N ARG A 146 52.58 13.90 29.48
CA ARG A 146 51.35 14.14 30.24
C ARG A 146 50.73 12.85 30.75
N LEU A 147 50.02 12.97 31.86
CA LEU A 147 49.36 11.91 32.60
C LEU A 147 47.87 12.24 32.75
N GLU A 148 47.00 11.26 32.56
CA GLU A 148 45.56 11.43 32.69
C GLU A 148 44.89 10.22 33.36
N SER A 149 43.84 10.44 34.13
CA SER A 149 43.02 9.34 34.64
C SER A 149 41.91 8.96 33.66
N ILE A 150 41.74 7.65 33.44
CA ILE A 150 40.63 7.07 32.67
C ILE A 150 39.30 7.22 33.44
N HIS A 151 39.39 7.23 34.78
CA HIS A 151 38.25 7.26 35.69
C HIS A 151 38.24 8.56 36.50
N PRO A 152 37.56 9.61 36.01
CA PRO A 152 37.44 10.87 36.75
C PRO A 152 36.59 10.70 38.02
N ARG A 153 37.06 11.25 39.12
CA ARG A 153 36.33 11.25 40.40
C ARG A 153 35.31 12.38 40.40
N MET A 154 34.04 12.04 40.22
CA MET A 154 32.97 13.03 40.10
C MET A 154 32.10 13.12 41.36
N SER A 155 31.75 14.34 41.76
CA SER A 155 30.73 14.59 42.79
C SER A 155 29.37 14.00 42.39
N PHE A 156 28.57 13.64 43.38
CA PHE A 156 27.23 13.07 43.15
C PHE A 156 26.35 14.01 42.32
N PHE A 157 26.38 15.31 42.63
CA PHE A 157 25.59 16.31 41.91
C PHE A 157 26.00 16.47 40.44
N CYS A 158 27.29 16.40 40.13
CA CYS A 158 27.73 16.43 38.73
C CYS A 158 27.23 15.21 37.95
N ARG A 159 27.35 14.01 38.53
CA ARG A 159 26.84 12.78 37.92
C ARG A 159 25.34 12.85 37.68
N LEU A 160 24.58 13.33 38.67
CA LEU A 160 23.13 13.48 38.56
C LEU A 160 22.75 14.50 37.48
N ARG A 161 23.40 15.67 37.47
CA ARG A 161 23.17 16.73 36.48
C ARG A 161 23.41 16.22 35.06
N ARG A 162 24.56 15.58 34.82
CA ARG A 162 24.94 15.06 33.50
C ARG A 162 24.01 13.94 33.04
N ALA A 163 23.62 13.05 33.96
CA ALA A 163 22.63 12.00 33.68
C ALA A 163 21.27 12.62 33.30
N PHE A 164 20.79 13.60 34.06
CA PHE A 164 19.51 14.28 33.81
C PHE A 164 19.47 14.95 32.44
N PHE A 165 20.49 15.76 32.09
CA PHE A 165 20.57 16.39 30.77
C PHE A 165 20.65 15.36 29.63
N THR A 166 21.43 14.30 29.82
CA THR A 166 21.57 13.24 28.81
C THR A 166 20.23 12.53 28.58
N VAL A 167 19.52 12.15 29.64
CA VAL A 167 18.22 11.49 29.56
C VAL A 167 17.19 12.41 28.92
N ILE A 168 17.10 13.67 29.35
CA ILE A 168 16.15 14.64 28.79
C ILE A 168 16.40 14.84 27.30
N HIS A 169 17.65 15.08 26.89
CA HIS A 169 17.96 15.30 25.48
C HIS A 169 17.63 14.07 24.63
N ARG A 170 17.93 12.86 25.12
CA ARG A 170 17.55 11.60 24.45
C ARG A 170 16.03 11.46 24.31
N VAL A 171 15.28 11.77 25.36
CA VAL A 171 13.81 11.72 25.34
C VAL A 171 13.23 12.76 24.39
N LEU A 172 13.73 14.00 24.42
CA LEU A 172 13.29 15.06 23.51
C LEU A 172 13.53 14.71 22.04
N PHE A 173 14.67 14.09 21.71
CA PHE A 173 14.95 13.61 20.36
C PHE A 173 13.95 12.56 19.89
N VAL A 174 13.57 11.63 20.76
CA VAL A 174 12.54 10.61 20.44
C VAL A 174 11.18 11.25 20.22
N LEU A 175 10.77 12.19 21.09
CA LEU A 175 9.50 12.91 20.96
C LEU A 175 9.44 13.75 19.68
N ALA A 176 10.54 14.41 19.31
CA ALA A 176 10.64 15.16 18.05
C ALA A 176 10.44 14.23 16.84
N GLY A 177 11.08 13.05 16.85
CA GLY A 177 10.89 12.03 15.81
C GLY A 177 9.43 11.59 15.67
N ILE A 178 8.75 11.33 16.80
CA ILE A 178 7.32 10.98 16.82
C ILE A 178 6.48 12.12 16.25
N GLY A 179 6.76 13.37 16.63
CA GLY A 179 6.06 14.55 16.13
C GLY A 179 6.17 14.72 14.61
N VAL A 180 7.35 14.47 14.04
CA VAL A 180 7.57 14.51 12.59
C VAL A 180 6.75 13.42 11.89
N VAL A 181 6.76 12.19 12.39
CA VAL A 181 6.00 11.08 11.81
C VAL A 181 4.49 11.37 11.85
N LEU A 182 3.98 11.84 12.98
CA LEU A 182 2.57 12.22 13.11
C LEU A 182 2.19 13.37 12.18
N GLY A 183 3.06 14.38 12.04
CA GLY A 183 2.89 15.48 11.10
C GLY A 183 2.80 15.01 9.65
N LEU A 184 3.67 14.08 9.23
CA LEU A 184 3.64 13.49 7.90
C LEU A 184 2.37 12.67 7.65
N VAL A 185 1.94 11.85 8.62
CA VAL A 185 0.69 11.07 8.52
C VAL A 185 -0.53 11.99 8.41
N TYR A 186 -0.59 13.04 9.24
CA TYR A 186 -1.66 14.03 9.17
C TYR A 186 -1.69 14.74 7.83
N TYR A 187 -0.51 15.13 7.32
CA TYR A 187 -0.38 15.76 6.00
C TYR A 187 -0.82 14.84 4.86
N MET A 188 -0.41 13.56 4.87
CA MET A 188 -0.87 12.56 3.90
C MET A 188 -2.38 12.37 3.94
N LYS A 189 -2.97 12.26 5.14
CA LYS A 189 -4.43 12.15 5.30
C LYS A 189 -5.17 13.40 4.84
N TYR A 190 -4.61 14.58 5.09
CA TYR A 190 -5.14 15.84 4.56
C TYR A 190 -5.08 15.86 3.03
N ARG A 191 -3.94 15.46 2.44
CA ARG A 191 -3.75 15.46 0.99
C ARG A 191 -4.70 14.51 0.28
N TRP A 192 -4.89 13.30 0.83
CA TRP A 192 -5.82 12.30 0.33
C TRP A 192 -7.26 12.80 0.34
N ARG A 193 -7.74 13.34 1.48
CA ARG A 193 -9.10 13.91 1.59
C ARG A 193 -9.33 15.05 0.60
N LYS A 194 -8.35 15.95 0.46
CA LYS A 194 -8.44 17.07 -0.49
C LYS A 194 -8.54 16.57 -1.93
N GLU A 195 -7.81 15.52 -2.29
CA GLU A 195 -7.88 14.93 -3.63
C GLU A 195 -9.23 14.24 -3.88
N GLU A 196 -9.75 13.50 -2.89
CA GLU A 196 -11.08 12.90 -2.94
C GLU A 196 -12.17 13.95 -3.14
N GLU A 197 -12.15 15.04 -2.38
CA GLU A 197 -13.07 16.18 -2.53
C GLU A 197 -12.99 16.81 -3.94
N GLU A 198 -11.77 17.05 -4.45
CA GLU A 198 -11.58 17.58 -5.81
C GLU A 198 -12.12 16.61 -6.89
N THR A 199 -11.95 15.29 -6.72
CA THR A 199 -12.49 14.30 -7.64
C THR A 199 -14.02 14.19 -7.56
N ARG A 200 -14.59 14.27 -6.35
CA ARG A 200 -16.04 14.25 -6.15
C ARG A 200 -16.71 15.47 -6.76
N GLN A 201 -16.10 16.65 -6.61
CA GLN A 201 -16.58 17.88 -7.26
C GLN A 201 -16.49 17.79 -8.78
N MET A 202 -15.46 17.14 -9.33
CA MET A 202 -15.36 16.87 -10.76
C MET A 202 -16.51 15.97 -11.23
N TYR A 203 -16.76 14.85 -10.54
CA TYR A 203 -17.85 13.93 -10.93
C TYR A 203 -19.24 14.57 -10.80
N ASP A 204 -19.51 15.32 -9.73
CA ASP A 204 -20.76 16.10 -9.57
C ASP A 204 -20.93 17.12 -10.70
N MET A 205 -19.85 17.80 -11.10
CA MET A 205 -19.88 18.72 -12.25
C MET A 205 -20.19 18.00 -13.56
N VAL A 206 -19.59 16.82 -13.79
CA VAL A 206 -19.83 15.98 -14.98
C VAL A 206 -21.28 15.53 -15.04
N GLU A 207 -21.85 15.07 -13.93
CA GLU A 207 -23.25 14.65 -13.82
C GLU A 207 -24.21 15.80 -14.20
N ARG A 208 -23.99 16.98 -13.63
CA ARG A 208 -24.77 18.19 -13.96
C ARG A 208 -24.68 18.59 -15.44
N ILE A 209 -23.50 18.46 -16.05
CA ILE A 209 -23.33 18.71 -17.49
C ILE A 209 -24.14 17.70 -18.31
N ILE A 210 -24.07 16.42 -17.95
CA ILE A 210 -24.81 15.34 -18.62
C ILE A 210 -26.32 15.59 -18.51
N ASP A 211 -26.81 16.02 -17.36
CA ASP A 211 -28.23 16.30 -17.15
C ASP A 211 -28.72 17.48 -18.01
N VAL A 212 -27.96 18.58 -18.08
CA VAL A 212 -28.30 19.71 -18.97
C VAL A 212 -28.36 19.25 -20.43
N MET A 213 -27.38 18.46 -20.87
CA MET A 213 -27.34 17.93 -22.23
C MET A 213 -28.48 16.96 -22.52
N ARG A 214 -28.86 16.12 -21.54
CA ARG A 214 -29.98 15.18 -21.65
C ARG A 214 -31.32 15.93 -21.75
N SER A 215 -31.58 16.85 -20.83
CA SER A 215 -32.83 17.64 -20.80
C SER A 215 -32.99 18.48 -22.06
N HIS A 216 -31.90 19.06 -22.57
CA HIS A 216 -31.92 19.79 -23.84
C HIS A 216 -32.25 18.87 -25.02
N ASN A 217 -31.72 17.65 -25.04
CA ASN A 217 -32.03 16.66 -26.07
C ASN A 217 -33.49 16.17 -26.00
N GLU A 218 -34.06 15.98 -24.81
CA GLU A 218 -35.47 15.66 -24.61
C GLU A 218 -36.38 16.79 -25.13
N ALA A 219 -36.07 18.05 -24.76
CA ALA A 219 -36.79 19.22 -25.25
C ALA A 219 -36.71 19.38 -26.78
N PHE A 220 -35.56 19.03 -27.39
CA PHE A 220 -35.40 18.99 -28.84
C PHE A 220 -36.28 17.91 -29.50
N GLN A 221 -36.45 16.74 -28.88
CA GLN A 221 -37.31 15.69 -29.42
C GLN A 221 -38.78 16.10 -29.42
N GLU A 222 -39.23 16.80 -28.38
CA GLU A 222 -40.60 17.35 -28.30
C GLU A 222 -40.81 18.51 -29.29
N ASN A 223 -39.80 19.37 -29.42
CA ASN A 223 -39.84 20.56 -30.26
C ASN A 223 -38.77 20.49 -31.36
N LYS A 224 -39.14 19.94 -32.53
CA LYS A 224 -38.28 19.80 -33.72
C LYS A 224 -37.69 21.12 -34.27
N GLY A 225 -38.02 22.27 -33.69
CA GLY A 225 -37.46 23.59 -34.03
C GLY A 225 -36.23 24.02 -33.24
N LEU A 226 -35.82 23.28 -32.19
CA LEU A 226 -34.59 23.57 -31.44
C LEU A 226 -33.34 23.05 -32.18
N GLN A 227 -32.18 23.62 -31.85
CA GLN A 227 -30.90 23.15 -32.41
C GLN A 227 -30.44 21.89 -31.66
N GLN A 228 -29.80 20.93 -32.36
CA GLN A 228 -29.39 19.65 -31.77
C GLN A 228 -28.10 19.75 -30.90
N TYR A 229 -27.51 20.94 -30.79
CA TYR A 229 -26.22 21.17 -30.15
C TYR A 229 -26.29 22.37 -29.21
N LEU A 230 -25.45 22.38 -28.18
CA LEU A 230 -25.42 23.44 -27.17
C LEU A 230 -23.99 23.99 -27.03
N PRO A 231 -23.77 25.32 -27.09
CA PRO A 231 -22.45 25.92 -26.87
C PRO A 231 -21.91 25.64 -25.47
N ILE A 232 -20.65 25.23 -25.37
CA ILE A 232 -19.98 24.98 -24.07
C ILE A 232 -20.06 26.21 -23.14
N PRO A 233 -19.87 27.46 -23.62
CA PRO A 233 -20.03 28.64 -22.77
C PRO A 233 -21.45 28.78 -22.21
N HIS A 234 -22.47 28.40 -22.97
CA HIS A 234 -23.85 28.46 -22.51
C HIS A 234 -24.11 27.44 -21.40
N VAL A 235 -23.65 26.18 -21.58
CA VAL A 235 -23.78 25.14 -20.55
C VAL A 235 -23.08 25.55 -19.25
N ARG A 236 -21.88 26.12 -19.35
CA ARG A 236 -21.15 26.63 -18.19
C ARG A 236 -21.94 27.71 -17.47
N ASP A 237 -22.52 28.64 -18.22
CA ASP A 237 -23.20 29.79 -17.68
C ASP A 237 -24.57 29.40 -17.06
N SER A 238 -25.17 28.29 -17.50
CA SER A 238 -26.34 27.66 -16.86
C SER A 238 -25.99 26.95 -15.55
N LEU A 239 -24.79 26.35 -15.43
CA LEU A 239 -24.38 25.54 -14.28
C LEU A 239 -23.60 26.33 -13.22
N VAL A 240 -22.89 27.38 -13.62
CA VAL A 240 -21.97 28.15 -12.78
C VAL A 240 -22.35 29.62 -12.83
N GLN A 241 -22.83 30.14 -11.70
CA GLN A 241 -23.14 31.55 -11.56
C GLN A 241 -21.90 32.43 -11.81
N PRO A 242 -22.05 33.67 -12.33
CA PRO A 242 -20.92 34.55 -12.63
C PRO A 242 -19.93 34.77 -11.47
N GLN A 243 -20.43 34.78 -10.23
CA GLN A 243 -19.63 34.98 -9.02
C GLN A 243 -18.69 33.79 -8.73
N ASP A 244 -19.12 32.57 -9.04
CA ASP A 244 -18.38 31.34 -8.71
C ASP A 244 -17.41 30.90 -9.81
N ARG A 245 -17.41 31.57 -10.98
CA ARG A 245 -16.60 31.17 -12.15
C ARG A 245 -15.11 31.02 -11.84
N LYS A 246 -14.53 31.93 -11.06
CA LYS A 246 -13.11 31.87 -10.70
C LYS A 246 -12.81 30.65 -9.81
N LYS A 247 -13.68 30.37 -8.84
CA LYS A 247 -13.52 29.26 -7.89
C LYS A 247 -13.69 27.90 -8.59
N MET A 248 -14.70 27.80 -9.46
CA MET A 248 -15.06 26.54 -10.12
C MET A 248 -14.29 26.27 -11.41
N LYS A 249 -13.46 27.22 -11.90
CA LYS A 249 -12.69 27.07 -13.15
C LYS A 249 -11.87 25.78 -13.19
N LYS A 250 -11.13 25.48 -12.11
CA LYS A 250 -10.30 24.26 -12.03
C LYS A 250 -11.15 22.98 -12.13
N VAL A 251 -12.33 22.98 -11.50
CA VAL A 251 -13.27 21.85 -11.53
C VAL A 251 -13.89 21.72 -12.93
N TRP A 252 -14.30 22.84 -13.52
CA TRP A 252 -14.86 22.91 -14.87
C TRP A 252 -13.88 22.37 -15.93
N ASP A 253 -12.66 22.88 -15.96
CA ASP A 253 -11.65 22.49 -16.96
C ASP A 253 -11.33 20.98 -16.84
N ARG A 254 -11.25 20.47 -15.60
CA ARG A 254 -11.04 19.03 -15.32
C ARG A 254 -12.24 18.18 -15.75
N ALA A 255 -13.46 18.64 -15.50
CA ALA A 255 -14.69 17.96 -15.90
C ALA A 255 -14.84 17.90 -17.43
N VAL A 256 -14.55 18.99 -18.14
CA VAL A 256 -14.56 19.05 -19.62
C VAL A 256 -13.54 18.07 -20.21
N ALA A 257 -12.31 18.04 -19.66
CA ALA A 257 -11.28 17.10 -20.09
C ALA A 257 -11.74 15.64 -19.87
N PHE A 258 -12.30 15.32 -18.70
CA PHE A 258 -12.83 13.99 -18.41
C PHE A 258 -13.97 13.60 -19.36
N LEU A 259 -14.94 14.48 -19.59
CA LEU A 259 -16.03 14.26 -20.53
C LEU A 259 -15.52 13.95 -21.94
N SER A 260 -14.56 14.72 -22.45
CA SER A 260 -14.01 14.51 -23.78
C SER A 260 -13.27 13.18 -23.96
N ALA A 261 -12.68 12.65 -22.88
CA ALA A 261 -11.88 11.43 -22.92
C ALA A 261 -12.71 10.16 -22.61
N ASN A 262 -13.75 10.27 -21.77
CA ASN A 262 -14.42 9.12 -21.18
C ASN A 262 -15.92 9.01 -21.53
N GLU A 263 -16.60 10.10 -21.92
CA GLU A 263 -18.04 10.07 -22.18
C GLU A 263 -18.34 9.94 -23.68
N SER A 264 -18.97 8.83 -24.07
CA SER A 264 -19.27 8.53 -25.47
C SER A 264 -20.60 9.12 -25.95
N ARG A 265 -21.49 9.52 -25.02
CA ARG A 265 -22.81 10.08 -25.36
C ARG A 265 -22.75 11.54 -25.79
N ILE A 266 -21.69 12.26 -25.45
CA ILE A 266 -21.51 13.68 -25.79
C ILE A 266 -20.34 13.82 -26.76
N ARG A 267 -20.58 14.40 -27.92
CA ARG A 267 -19.52 14.78 -28.87
C ARG A 267 -19.21 16.26 -28.76
N THR A 268 -17.92 16.58 -28.66
CA THR A 268 -17.44 17.95 -28.79
C THR A 268 -17.18 18.26 -30.27
N GLU A 269 -17.76 19.33 -30.80
CA GLU A 269 -17.66 19.75 -32.19
C GLU A 269 -17.47 21.28 -32.27
N THR A 270 -16.84 21.78 -33.33
CA THR A 270 -16.75 23.22 -33.62
C THR A 270 -17.86 23.59 -34.60
N GLN A 271 -18.70 24.55 -34.24
CA GLN A 271 -19.83 24.96 -35.05
C GLN A 271 -19.89 26.47 -35.21
N ARG A 272 -20.20 26.92 -36.42
CA ARG A 272 -20.30 28.32 -36.76
C ARG A 272 -21.70 28.84 -36.44
N ILE A 273 -21.80 29.70 -35.43
CA ILE A 273 -23.06 30.29 -34.96
C ILE A 273 -22.95 31.81 -35.16
N GLY A 274 -23.82 32.40 -35.98
CA GLY A 274 -23.81 33.85 -36.22
C GLY A 274 -22.51 34.39 -36.85
N GLY A 275 -21.78 33.56 -37.61
CA GLY A 275 -20.55 33.94 -38.30
C GLY A 275 -19.25 33.68 -37.52
N ALA A 276 -19.33 33.34 -36.22
CA ALA A 276 -18.19 32.99 -35.37
C ALA A 276 -18.19 31.49 -35.01
N ASP A 277 -17.00 30.93 -34.80
CA ASP A 277 -16.82 29.51 -34.48
C ASP A 277 -16.87 29.29 -32.97
N PHE A 278 -17.74 28.39 -32.53
CA PHE A 278 -17.91 28.02 -31.14
C PHE A 278 -17.69 26.53 -30.93
N MET A 279 -17.12 26.17 -29.78
CA MET A 279 -17.12 24.80 -29.31
C MET A 279 -18.50 24.46 -28.75
N VAL A 280 -19.11 23.41 -29.29
CA VAL A 280 -20.45 22.95 -28.95
C VAL A 280 -20.40 21.50 -28.51
N TRP A 281 -21.36 21.13 -27.65
CA TRP A 281 -21.64 19.75 -27.30
C TRP A 281 -22.88 19.27 -28.04
N ARG A 282 -22.81 18.03 -28.55
CA ARG A 282 -23.90 17.35 -29.21
C ARG A 282 -24.18 16.02 -28.53
N TRP A 283 -25.44 15.79 -28.17
CA TRP A 283 -25.88 14.50 -27.65
C TRP A 283 -26.01 13.50 -28.80
N LEU A 284 -25.32 12.36 -28.71
CA LEU A 284 -25.23 11.35 -29.77
C LEU A 284 -26.22 10.19 -29.61
N GLN A 285 -27.00 10.15 -28.52
CA GLN A 285 -27.89 9.01 -28.29
C GLN A 285 -28.96 8.91 -29.41
N PRO A 286 -29.16 7.73 -30.02
CA PRO A 286 -30.15 7.57 -31.08
C PRO A 286 -31.56 7.82 -30.54
N SER A 287 -32.27 8.77 -31.17
CA SER A 287 -33.66 9.08 -30.86
C SER A 287 -34.55 7.88 -31.19
N VAL A 288 -35.14 7.26 -30.18
CA VAL A 288 -36.33 6.43 -30.36
C VAL A 288 -37.51 7.36 -30.63
N SER A 289 -38.09 7.26 -31.82
CA SER A 289 -39.28 7.99 -32.23
C SER A 289 -40.46 7.76 -31.25
N PRO A 290 -41.32 8.77 -31.00
CA PRO A 290 -42.37 8.72 -29.95
C PRO A 290 -43.40 7.59 -30.10
N ASP A 291 -43.58 7.04 -31.30
CA ASP A 291 -44.54 5.93 -31.56
C ASP A 291 -44.14 4.59 -30.92
N LYS A 292 -43.03 4.53 -30.16
CA LYS A 292 -42.55 3.31 -29.48
C LYS A 292 -42.40 3.46 -27.96
N MET A 293 -43.06 4.43 -27.33
CA MET A 293 -42.93 4.67 -25.89
C MET A 293 -43.84 3.78 -25.00
N SER A 294 -44.73 2.95 -25.57
CA SER A 294 -45.58 2.03 -24.79
C SER A 294 -44.94 0.65 -24.51
N SER A 295 -43.69 0.43 -24.91
CA SER A 295 -42.94 -0.78 -24.54
C SER A 295 -41.47 -0.43 -24.29
N MET A 296 -41.01 -0.62 -23.05
CA MET A 296 -39.61 -0.53 -22.60
C MET A 296 -38.58 -0.83 -23.70
N PRO A 297 -37.46 -0.06 -23.83
CA PRO A 297 -36.39 -0.44 -24.75
C PRO A 297 -35.82 -1.78 -24.28
N SER A 298 -36.12 -2.79 -25.09
CA SER A 298 -36.05 -4.20 -24.78
C SER A 298 -34.64 -4.63 -24.41
N LYS A 299 -34.52 -5.48 -23.39
CA LYS A 299 -33.32 -6.30 -23.20
C LYS A 299 -33.19 -7.19 -24.43
N VAL A 300 -32.24 -6.89 -25.33
CA VAL A 300 -32.10 -7.56 -26.64
C VAL A 300 -30.92 -8.52 -26.66
N TRP A 301 -31.07 -9.61 -27.40
CA TRP A 301 -30.00 -10.54 -27.74
C TRP A 301 -29.12 -9.99 -28.88
N GLN A 302 -27.81 -9.92 -28.67
CA GLN A 302 -26.85 -9.28 -29.58
C GLN A 302 -26.00 -10.28 -30.39
N GLY A 303 -26.42 -11.55 -30.44
CA GLY A 303 -25.71 -12.62 -31.14
C GLY A 303 -24.84 -13.49 -30.23
N GLN A 304 -24.11 -14.43 -30.81
CA GLN A 304 -23.22 -15.37 -30.11
C GLN A 304 -21.76 -14.91 -30.20
N ALA A 305 -21.04 -14.99 -29.08
CA ALA A 305 -19.64 -14.60 -28.96
C ALA A 305 -18.68 -15.56 -29.69
N PHE A 306 -19.05 -16.83 -29.79
CA PHE A 306 -18.25 -17.87 -30.43
C PHE A 306 -19.15 -19.04 -30.87
N PRO A 307 -18.73 -19.81 -31.90
CA PRO A 307 -19.34 -21.09 -32.22
C PRO A 307 -19.24 -22.06 -31.04
N LEU A 308 -20.30 -22.84 -30.82
CA LEU A 308 -20.33 -23.87 -29.79
C LEU A 308 -19.60 -25.11 -30.28
N ASP A 309 -18.38 -25.31 -29.76
CA ASP A 309 -17.49 -26.41 -30.10
C ASP A 309 -17.23 -27.30 -28.86
N ARG A 310 -16.61 -28.47 -29.06
CA ARG A 310 -16.22 -29.38 -27.96
C ARG A 310 -15.28 -28.76 -26.92
N ARG A 311 -14.66 -27.61 -27.22
CA ARG A 311 -13.76 -26.89 -26.29
C ARG A 311 -14.52 -26.05 -25.26
N ASN A 312 -15.73 -25.59 -25.57
CA ASN A 312 -16.49 -24.64 -24.76
C ASN A 312 -17.87 -25.15 -24.33
N SER A 313 -18.28 -26.36 -24.77
CA SER A 313 -19.56 -26.97 -24.41
C SER A 313 -19.41 -28.46 -24.05
N PRO A 314 -20.20 -28.97 -23.07
CA PRO A 314 -20.25 -30.41 -22.79
C PRO A 314 -20.73 -31.18 -24.04
N PRO A 315 -20.14 -32.36 -24.34
CA PRO A 315 -20.44 -33.09 -25.58
C PRO A 315 -21.88 -33.60 -25.65
N ASN A 316 -22.49 -33.92 -24.50
CA ASN A 316 -23.85 -34.40 -24.39
C ASN A 316 -24.62 -33.63 -23.31
N SER A 317 -25.94 -33.54 -23.48
CA SER A 317 -26.82 -32.96 -22.46
C SER A 317 -26.93 -33.89 -21.26
N LEU A 318 -26.40 -33.47 -20.12
CA LEU A 318 -26.27 -34.33 -18.93
C LEU A 318 -27.55 -34.38 -18.09
N THR A 319 -28.34 -33.30 -18.07
CA THR A 319 -29.52 -33.17 -17.20
C THR A 319 -30.60 -32.29 -17.84
N PRO A 320 -31.90 -32.45 -17.48
CA PRO A 320 -32.99 -31.62 -18.00
C PRO A 320 -33.05 -30.18 -17.41
N CYS A 321 -32.13 -29.82 -16.51
CA CYS A 321 -32.16 -28.52 -15.82
C CYS A 321 -30.91 -27.69 -16.12
N LEU A 322 -31.08 -26.38 -16.23
CA LEU A 322 -30.03 -25.41 -16.55
C LEU A 322 -29.96 -24.30 -15.49
N LYS A 323 -28.75 -23.88 -15.16
CA LYS A 323 -28.42 -22.63 -14.46
C LYS A 323 -27.81 -21.67 -15.47
N ILE A 324 -28.49 -20.57 -15.74
CA ILE A 324 -28.05 -19.47 -16.59
C ILE A 324 -27.54 -18.36 -15.68
N ARG A 325 -26.40 -17.75 -16.02
CA ARG A 325 -25.78 -16.64 -15.26
C ARG A 325 -25.68 -15.41 -16.14
N ASN A 326 -25.58 -14.25 -15.48
CA ASN A 326 -25.36 -12.96 -16.11
C ASN A 326 -26.52 -12.48 -16.98
N MET A 327 -27.76 -12.89 -16.65
CA MET A 327 -28.97 -12.46 -17.38
C MET A 327 -29.48 -11.08 -16.96
N PHE A 328 -29.13 -10.61 -15.76
CA PHE A 328 -29.58 -9.32 -15.21
C PHE A 328 -28.62 -8.84 -14.11
N ASP A 329 -28.83 -7.61 -13.63
CA ASP A 329 -28.14 -7.05 -12.47
C ASP A 329 -29.15 -6.69 -11.37
N PRO A 330 -29.21 -7.40 -10.23
CA PRO A 330 -30.24 -7.13 -9.23
C PRO A 330 -30.19 -5.71 -8.65
N VAL A 331 -29.06 -5.01 -8.75
CA VAL A 331 -28.92 -3.63 -8.26
C VAL A 331 -29.52 -2.61 -9.23
N MET A 332 -29.58 -2.94 -10.53
CA MET A 332 -30.06 -2.03 -11.58
C MET A 332 -31.54 -2.25 -11.94
N GLU A 333 -32.16 -3.34 -11.49
CA GLU A 333 -33.56 -3.64 -11.77
C GLU A 333 -34.50 -2.94 -10.78
N VAL A 334 -35.46 -2.16 -11.30
CA VAL A 334 -36.44 -1.41 -10.50
C VAL A 334 -37.86 -1.96 -10.76
N GLY A 335 -38.65 -2.13 -9.70
CA GLY A 335 -40.04 -2.61 -9.76
C GLY A 335 -40.21 -4.10 -9.43
N GLU A 336 -41.46 -4.57 -9.32
CA GLU A 336 -41.74 -5.94 -8.89
C GLU A 336 -41.75 -6.95 -10.04
N ASN A 337 -42.03 -6.49 -11.27
CA ASN A 337 -42.37 -7.34 -12.43
C ASN A 337 -41.25 -7.49 -13.48
N TRP A 338 -40.06 -6.92 -13.27
CA TRP A 338 -38.95 -7.01 -14.24
C TRP A 338 -38.51 -8.47 -14.55
N HIS A 339 -38.73 -9.36 -13.59
CA HIS A 339 -38.40 -10.78 -13.71
C HIS A 339 -39.22 -11.49 -14.81
N LEU A 340 -40.41 -10.99 -15.16
CA LEU A 340 -41.24 -11.52 -16.25
C LEU A 340 -40.59 -11.25 -17.61
N ALA A 341 -40.02 -10.05 -17.81
CA ALA A 341 -39.32 -9.70 -19.04
C ALA A 341 -38.08 -10.59 -19.27
N ILE A 342 -37.38 -10.98 -18.19
CA ILE A 342 -36.26 -11.93 -18.27
C ILE A 342 -36.75 -13.33 -18.67
N GLN A 343 -37.91 -13.77 -18.16
CA GLN A 343 -38.50 -15.05 -18.53
C GLN A 343 -38.91 -15.05 -20.01
N GLU A 344 -39.58 -13.99 -20.47
CA GLU A 344 -39.98 -13.83 -21.87
C GLU A 344 -38.77 -13.81 -22.80
N ALA A 345 -37.70 -13.10 -22.46
CA ALA A 345 -36.49 -13.06 -23.27
C ALA A 345 -35.84 -14.44 -23.46
N ILE A 346 -35.90 -15.31 -22.46
CA ILE A 346 -35.41 -16.70 -22.56
C ILE A 346 -36.33 -17.53 -23.45
N LEU A 347 -37.65 -17.38 -23.30
CA LEU A 347 -38.64 -18.08 -24.12
C LEU A 347 -38.59 -17.65 -25.58
N GLU A 348 -38.33 -16.37 -25.85
CA GLU A 348 -38.14 -15.84 -27.21
C GLU A 348 -36.89 -16.41 -27.86
N LYS A 349 -35.77 -16.42 -27.12
CA LYS A 349 -34.50 -16.97 -27.62
C LYS A 349 -34.54 -18.46 -27.86
N CYS A 350 -35.36 -19.18 -27.09
CA CYS A 350 -35.60 -20.62 -27.22
C CYS A 350 -36.97 -20.90 -27.85
N SER A 351 -37.46 -20.03 -28.73
CA SER A 351 -38.79 -20.18 -29.35
C SER A 351 -38.94 -21.43 -30.20
N ASP A 352 -37.83 -21.99 -30.67
CA ASP A 352 -37.75 -23.26 -31.37
C ASP A 352 -37.79 -24.48 -30.43
N ASN A 353 -37.78 -24.27 -29.12
CA ASN A 353 -37.72 -25.33 -28.11
C ASN A 353 -39.02 -25.44 -27.31
N ASP A 354 -39.73 -26.54 -27.53
CA ASP A 354 -41.05 -26.79 -26.92
C ASP A 354 -40.95 -27.58 -25.61
N GLY A 355 -39.75 -27.71 -25.06
CA GLY A 355 -39.51 -28.51 -23.87
C GLY A 355 -39.35 -27.73 -22.57
N ILE A 356 -39.38 -26.40 -22.55
CA ILE A 356 -39.20 -25.60 -21.34
C ILE A 356 -40.50 -25.58 -20.53
N VAL A 357 -40.48 -26.06 -19.29
CA VAL A 357 -41.70 -26.22 -18.45
C VAL A 357 -41.74 -25.32 -17.22
N HIS A 358 -40.59 -24.85 -16.75
CA HIS A 358 -40.52 -23.97 -15.59
C HIS A 358 -39.27 -23.10 -15.64
N ILE A 359 -39.44 -21.80 -15.37
CA ILE A 359 -38.36 -20.82 -15.30
C ILE A 359 -38.49 -20.09 -13.96
N ALA A 360 -37.42 -20.07 -13.18
CA ALA A 360 -37.33 -19.31 -11.94
C ALA A 360 -36.15 -18.33 -11.98
N VAL A 361 -36.46 -17.05 -11.79
CA VAL A 361 -35.46 -15.97 -11.71
C VAL A 361 -35.10 -15.74 -10.24
N ASP A 362 -33.81 -15.84 -9.91
CA ASP A 362 -33.32 -15.66 -8.54
C ASP A 362 -33.01 -14.18 -8.28
N LYS A 363 -34.02 -13.42 -7.87
CA LYS A 363 -33.94 -11.95 -7.68
C LYS A 363 -32.79 -11.51 -6.75
N ASN A 364 -32.35 -12.39 -5.84
CA ASN A 364 -31.30 -12.07 -4.86
C ASN A 364 -29.90 -12.46 -5.35
N SER A 365 -29.78 -13.04 -6.55
CA SER A 365 -28.52 -13.48 -7.10
C SER A 365 -27.69 -12.31 -7.63
N ARG A 366 -26.58 -12.01 -6.95
CA ARG A 366 -25.57 -11.04 -7.43
C ARG A 366 -24.97 -11.40 -8.79
N GLU A 367 -25.05 -12.66 -9.19
CA GLU A 367 -24.56 -13.15 -10.48
C GLU A 367 -25.62 -13.10 -11.59
N GLY A 368 -26.83 -12.60 -11.31
CA GLY A 368 -27.93 -12.56 -12.28
C GLY A 368 -28.38 -13.94 -12.73
N CYS A 369 -28.66 -14.85 -11.78
CA CYS A 369 -28.96 -16.25 -12.07
C CYS A 369 -30.43 -16.52 -12.42
N VAL A 370 -30.64 -17.34 -13.45
CA VAL A 370 -31.96 -17.88 -13.84
C VAL A 370 -31.88 -19.40 -13.94
N TYR A 371 -32.91 -20.09 -13.48
CA TYR A 371 -32.98 -21.55 -13.40
C TYR A 371 -34.11 -22.07 -14.29
N VAL A 372 -33.77 -22.95 -15.24
CA VAL A 372 -34.72 -23.49 -16.21
C VAL A 372 -34.84 -25.01 -16.06
N LYS A 373 -36.07 -25.53 -16.04
CA LYS A 373 -36.38 -26.96 -16.11
C LYS A 373 -37.02 -27.26 -17.47
N CYS A 374 -36.53 -28.31 -18.13
CA CYS A 374 -37.09 -28.84 -19.37
C CYS A 374 -37.72 -30.22 -19.15
N LEU A 375 -38.50 -30.71 -20.12
CA LEU A 375 -39.10 -32.04 -20.13
C LEU A 375 -38.06 -33.17 -20.23
N SER A 376 -37.03 -32.99 -21.06
CA SER A 376 -35.96 -33.97 -21.25
C SER A 376 -34.59 -33.30 -21.34
N ALA A 377 -33.53 -34.10 -21.20
CA ALA A 377 -32.16 -33.64 -21.37
C ALA A 377 -31.87 -33.15 -22.81
N GLU A 378 -32.56 -33.67 -23.81
CA GLU A 378 -32.40 -33.20 -25.20
C GLU A 378 -32.90 -31.76 -25.37
N HIS A 379 -34.07 -31.45 -24.80
CA HIS A 379 -34.64 -30.11 -24.80
C HIS A 379 -33.77 -29.12 -24.01
N SER A 380 -33.18 -29.54 -22.88
CA SER A 380 -32.23 -28.69 -22.16
C SER A 380 -30.94 -28.47 -22.97
N GLY A 381 -30.49 -29.45 -23.76
CA GLY A 381 -29.40 -29.30 -24.70
C GLY A 381 -29.67 -28.27 -25.79
N LYS A 382 -30.89 -28.27 -26.34
CA LYS A 382 -31.33 -27.29 -27.32
C LYS A 382 -31.33 -25.87 -26.75
N ALA A 383 -31.90 -25.69 -25.56
CA ALA A 383 -31.84 -24.40 -24.85
C ALA A 383 -30.40 -23.99 -24.50
N PHE A 384 -29.54 -24.93 -24.09
CA PHE A 384 -28.14 -24.66 -23.82
C PHE A 384 -27.44 -24.08 -25.05
N LYS A 385 -27.69 -24.66 -26.23
CA LYS A 385 -27.08 -24.19 -27.49
C LYS A 385 -27.55 -22.80 -27.91
N ALA A 386 -28.79 -22.44 -27.62
CA ALA A 386 -29.32 -21.11 -27.94
C ALA A 386 -28.81 -20.02 -26.98
N LEU A 387 -28.60 -20.36 -25.70
CA LEU A 387 -28.32 -19.40 -24.63
C LEU A 387 -26.83 -19.28 -24.28
N HIS A 388 -26.07 -20.38 -24.34
CA HIS A 388 -24.67 -20.36 -23.94
C HIS A 388 -23.81 -19.57 -24.93
N GLY A 389 -22.99 -18.65 -24.40
CA GLY A 389 -22.12 -17.82 -25.21
C GLY A 389 -22.84 -16.72 -25.96
N SER A 390 -24.14 -16.49 -25.70
CA SER A 390 -24.91 -15.39 -26.28
C SER A 390 -24.73 -14.10 -25.48
N TRP A 391 -24.76 -12.96 -26.16
CA TRP A 391 -24.80 -11.63 -25.53
C TRP A 391 -26.24 -11.20 -25.29
N PHE A 392 -26.54 -10.76 -24.08
CA PHE A 392 -27.84 -10.24 -23.67
C PHE A 392 -27.61 -8.98 -22.83
N ASP A 393 -28.21 -7.85 -23.25
CA ASP A 393 -28.08 -6.57 -22.54
C ASP A 393 -26.61 -6.15 -22.27
N GLY A 394 -25.74 -6.36 -23.27
CA GLY A 394 -24.30 -6.06 -23.15
C GLY A 394 -23.53 -7.01 -22.22
N LYS A 395 -24.14 -8.10 -21.75
CA LYS A 395 -23.54 -9.09 -20.86
C LYS A 395 -23.43 -10.45 -21.53
N LEU A 396 -22.29 -11.13 -21.34
CA LEU A 396 -22.08 -12.48 -21.86
C LEU A 396 -22.79 -13.51 -20.97
N VAL A 397 -23.73 -14.25 -21.55
CA VAL A 397 -24.52 -15.27 -20.87
C VAL A 397 -23.79 -16.61 -20.84
N THR A 398 -23.72 -17.21 -19.66
CA THR A 398 -23.13 -18.54 -19.47
C THR A 398 -24.12 -19.51 -18.86
N VAL A 399 -24.08 -20.77 -19.30
CA VAL A 399 -25.05 -21.79 -18.93
C VAL A 399 -24.30 -22.99 -18.37
N LYS A 400 -24.83 -23.61 -17.31
CA LYS A 400 -24.34 -24.88 -16.76
C LYS A 400 -25.52 -25.81 -16.49
N TYR A 401 -25.31 -27.12 -16.68
CA TYR A 401 -26.28 -28.14 -16.29
C TYR A 401 -26.42 -28.22 -14.77
N LEU A 402 -27.64 -28.44 -14.30
CA LEU A 402 -27.99 -28.62 -12.89
C LEU A 402 -28.68 -29.98 -12.72
N ARG A 403 -28.39 -30.68 -11.62
CA ARG A 403 -29.11 -31.93 -11.31
C ARG A 403 -30.57 -31.66 -10.98
N LEU A 404 -31.45 -32.54 -11.44
CA LEU A 404 -32.91 -32.43 -11.26
C LEU A 404 -33.29 -32.38 -9.76
N ASP A 405 -32.71 -33.27 -8.95
CA ASP A 405 -33.00 -33.32 -7.51
C ASP A 405 -32.70 -31.99 -6.80
N ARG A 406 -31.57 -31.35 -7.14
CA ARG A 406 -31.18 -30.05 -6.59
C ARG A 406 -32.10 -28.93 -7.08
N TYR A 407 -32.61 -29.04 -8.31
CA TYR A 407 -33.59 -28.10 -8.83
C TYR A 407 -34.89 -28.18 -8.03
N HIS A 408 -35.43 -29.38 -7.80
CA HIS A 408 -36.67 -29.58 -7.05
C HIS A 408 -36.54 -29.25 -5.57
N GLN A 409 -35.39 -29.50 -4.94
CA GLN A 409 -35.11 -29.05 -3.57
C GLN A 409 -35.20 -27.53 -3.44
N ARG A 410 -34.77 -26.78 -4.48
CA ARG A 410 -34.78 -25.33 -4.48
C ARG A 410 -36.11 -24.74 -4.92
N PHE A 411 -36.79 -25.40 -5.86
CA PHE A 411 -38.05 -24.97 -6.45
C PHE A 411 -39.06 -26.12 -6.41
N PRO A 412 -39.67 -26.40 -5.24
CA PRO A 412 -40.61 -27.51 -5.08
C PRO A 412 -41.85 -27.36 -5.98
N GLN A 413 -42.24 -26.12 -6.32
CA GLN A 413 -43.33 -25.83 -7.26
C GLN A 413 -43.10 -26.45 -8.65
N ALA A 414 -41.84 -26.68 -9.04
CA ALA A 414 -41.51 -27.23 -10.34
C ALA A 414 -41.75 -28.74 -10.46
N LEU A 415 -42.12 -29.44 -9.37
CA LEU A 415 -42.45 -30.87 -9.39
C LEU A 415 -43.69 -31.15 -10.25
N GLY A 416 -44.72 -30.30 -10.15
CA GLY A 416 -45.96 -30.42 -10.92
C GLY A 416 -45.93 -29.78 -12.32
N CYS A 417 -44.88 -29.04 -12.66
CA CYS A 417 -44.77 -28.35 -13.95
C CYS A 417 -44.31 -29.29 -15.07
N ASN A 418 -45.26 -29.72 -15.90
CA ASN A 418 -45.04 -30.56 -17.08
C ASN A 418 -45.60 -29.95 -18.38
N SER A 419 -46.30 -28.81 -18.30
CA SER A 419 -46.81 -28.10 -19.47
C SER A 419 -45.74 -27.17 -20.05
N PRO A 420 -45.44 -27.24 -21.35
CA PRO A 420 -44.50 -26.33 -22.00
C PRO A 420 -44.93 -24.87 -21.90
N LEU A 421 -43.97 -24.00 -21.61
CA LEU A 421 -44.11 -22.54 -21.63
C LEU A 421 -43.84 -22.03 -23.05
N LYS A 422 -44.62 -21.04 -23.48
CA LYS A 422 -44.47 -20.38 -24.77
C LYS A 422 -44.31 -18.87 -24.57
N PRO A 423 -43.56 -18.17 -25.44
CA PRO A 423 -43.48 -16.71 -25.39
C PRO A 423 -44.87 -16.10 -25.66
N SER A 424 -45.15 -14.94 -25.06
CA SER A 424 -46.38 -14.20 -25.29
C SER A 424 -46.40 -13.60 -26.71
N SER A 425 -47.55 -13.61 -27.38
CA SER A 425 -47.67 -13.32 -28.83
C SER A 425 -47.56 -11.83 -29.21
N SER A 426 -47.38 -10.91 -28.25
CA SER A 426 -47.37 -9.46 -28.52
C SER A 426 -46.05 -8.95 -29.11
N SER A 427 -44.98 -9.75 -29.11
CA SER A 427 -43.63 -9.34 -29.54
C SER A 427 -43.20 -9.86 -30.92
N MET A 428 -44.01 -10.69 -31.60
CA MET A 428 -43.62 -11.32 -32.88
C MET A 428 -43.59 -10.38 -34.10
N ASN A 429 -44.16 -9.17 -34.03
CA ASN A 429 -44.25 -8.25 -35.17
C ASN A 429 -43.01 -7.41 -35.45
N SER A 430 -42.00 -7.43 -34.57
CA SER A 430 -40.85 -6.53 -34.66
C SER A 430 -39.65 -7.10 -35.42
N MET A 431 -39.53 -8.43 -35.55
CA MET A 431 -38.38 -9.07 -36.22
C MET A 431 -38.59 -9.38 -37.71
N SER A 432 -39.83 -9.47 -38.20
CA SER A 432 -40.11 -9.76 -39.62
C SER A 432 -39.86 -8.56 -40.55
N ARG A 433 -39.79 -7.33 -40.04
CA ARG A 433 -39.55 -6.12 -40.86
C ARG A 433 -38.07 -5.78 -41.11
N LEU A 434 -37.12 -6.36 -40.37
CA LEU A 434 -35.69 -6.10 -40.64
C LEU A 434 -35.07 -7.07 -41.66
N ASN A 435 -35.59 -8.29 -41.78
CA ASN A 435 -35.05 -9.28 -42.71
C ASN A 435 -35.52 -9.14 -44.17
N GLN A 436 -36.45 -8.22 -44.47
CA GLN A 436 -36.84 -7.92 -45.86
C GLN A 436 -36.07 -6.76 -46.50
N ARG A 437 -35.18 -6.07 -45.75
CA ARG A 437 -34.40 -4.94 -46.29
C ARG A 437 -32.96 -5.27 -46.69
N SER A 438 -32.53 -6.51 -46.54
CA SER A 438 -31.18 -6.99 -46.91
C SER A 438 -31.13 -7.74 -48.25
N SER A 439 -32.18 -7.70 -49.07
CA SER A 439 -32.21 -8.35 -50.40
C SER A 439 -32.80 -7.47 -51.50
N THR A 440 -32.31 -6.25 -51.68
CA THR A 440 -32.48 -5.51 -52.95
C THR A 440 -31.38 -4.46 -53.13
N SER A 441 -30.26 -4.85 -53.73
CA SER A 441 -29.51 -4.01 -54.67
C SER A 441 -28.37 -4.82 -55.31
N SER A 442 -28.50 -5.12 -56.62
CA SER A 442 -27.46 -4.97 -57.66
C SER A 442 -27.68 -5.94 -58.84
N SER A 443 -28.42 -5.48 -59.85
CA SER A 443 -28.12 -5.81 -61.25
C SER A 443 -28.78 -4.79 -62.18
N LEU A 444 -28.09 -3.67 -62.42
CA LEU A 444 -28.31 -2.86 -63.61
C LEU A 444 -27.10 -3.10 -64.51
N GLY A 445 -27.35 -3.82 -65.60
CA GLY A 445 -26.37 -4.23 -66.58
C GLY A 445 -25.93 -3.08 -67.48
N PHE A 446 -24.69 -3.21 -67.92
CA PHE A 446 -24.13 -2.52 -69.07
C PHE A 446 -24.87 -2.93 -70.35
N SER A 447 -25.24 -1.94 -71.15
CA SER A 447 -25.20 -1.97 -72.62
C SER A 447 -25.01 -0.54 -73.12
#